data_AF-A0A7C7QTV5-F1
#
_entry.id   AF-A0A7C7QTV5-F1
#
_cell.length_a   1.000
_cell.length_b   1.000
_cell.length_c   1.000
_cell.angle_alpha   90.00
_cell.angle_beta   90.00
_cell.angle_gamma   90.00
#
_symmetry.space_group_name_H-M   'P 1'
#
loop_
_entity.id
_entity.type
_entity.pdbx_description
1 polymer ?
#
loop_
_entity_poly.entity_id
_entity_poly.type
_entity_poly.pdbx_seq_one_letter_code
_entity_poly.pdbx_strand_id
1 'polypeptide(L)'
;MFEKVRQIKEKKEEELKKVLTELWEKRVKLEKNLAKLFSEYEELRIHISSIEGIYRLRAITEKINDIKEKIKKLEEEERKVLGEIFDVKREIRALEIVEEKKERENLKREISLSIQELSFINLLKKILSVCILFFGFTFSESAVQKSIKKDLENNLVKDYKMLLNIIERKLKELKEERERLKALKSEALSEEEEKKVEKIVKAIGKAPGDEIAPMVENLPPKLAAEVLLRLKERKAGEILANMNPQKASEIVKYILSRNPEFARKISSTSD
;
A
#
# COMPACT_ATOMS: atom_id res chain seq x y z
N MET A 1 -12.10 11.50 -16.71
CA MET A 1 -12.80 12.45 -15.82
C MET A 1 -12.40 12.20 -14.38
N PHE A 2 -12.52 10.95 -13.89
CA PHE A 2 -12.08 10.53 -12.55
C PHE A 2 -10.59 10.82 -12.27
N GLU A 3 -9.70 10.42 -13.18
CA GLU A 3 -8.27 10.73 -13.10
C GLU A 3 -7.94 12.22 -12.86
N LYS A 4 -8.57 13.14 -13.61
CA LYS A 4 -8.36 14.59 -13.44
C LYS A 4 -8.87 15.09 -12.08
N VAL A 5 -10.01 14.58 -11.62
CA VAL A 5 -10.60 14.95 -10.32
C VAL A 5 -9.72 14.43 -9.17
N ARG A 6 -9.17 13.22 -9.32
CA ARG A 6 -8.22 12.62 -8.39
C ARG A 6 -6.96 13.47 -8.27
N GLN A 7 -6.32 13.83 -9.38
CA GLN A 7 -5.11 14.67 -9.39
C GLN A 7 -5.34 16.03 -8.69
N ILE A 8 -6.50 16.65 -8.89
CA ILE A 8 -6.86 17.90 -8.20
C ILE A 8 -6.95 17.68 -6.68
N LYS A 9 -7.55 16.56 -6.23
CA LYS A 9 -7.68 16.24 -4.82
C LYS A 9 -6.34 15.86 -4.18
N GLU A 10 -5.49 15.11 -4.87
CA GLU A 10 -4.14 14.78 -4.42
C GLU A 10 -3.29 16.05 -4.25
N LYS A 11 -3.38 16.98 -5.21
CA LYS A 11 -2.72 18.29 -5.08
C LYS A 11 -3.23 19.08 -3.88
N LYS A 12 -4.55 19.09 -3.65
CA LYS A 12 -5.13 19.72 -2.45
C LYS A 12 -4.63 19.06 -1.16
N GLU A 13 -4.52 17.73 -1.12
CA GLU A 13 -3.95 17.01 0.02
C GLU A 13 -2.50 17.43 0.29
N GLU A 14 -1.68 17.56 -0.75
CA GLU A 14 -0.29 18.04 -0.63
C GLU A 14 -0.21 19.48 -0.13
N GLU A 15 -1.06 20.37 -0.64
CA GLU A 15 -1.15 21.76 -0.18
C GLU A 15 -1.52 21.82 1.31
N LEU A 16 -2.51 21.03 1.75
CA LEU A 16 -2.90 20.96 3.16
C LEU A 16 -1.79 20.39 4.05
N LYS A 17 -1.02 19.40 3.58
CA LYS A 17 0.15 18.88 4.30
C LYS A 17 1.25 19.93 4.48
N LYS A 18 1.47 20.79 3.48
CA LYS A 18 2.42 21.91 3.60
C LYS A 18 1.96 22.90 4.66
N VAL A 19 0.68 23.30 4.61
CA VAL A 19 0.08 24.18 5.63
C VAL A 19 0.20 23.58 7.03
N LEU A 20 -0.09 22.28 7.18
CA LEU A 20 0.06 21.60 8.47
C LEU A 20 1.50 21.63 8.99
N THR A 21 2.47 21.46 8.08
CA THR A 21 3.89 21.52 8.43
C THR A 21 4.29 22.93 8.89
N GLU A 22 3.84 23.97 8.19
CA GLU A 22 4.08 25.36 8.57
C GLU A 22 3.45 25.73 9.93
N LEU A 23 2.25 25.21 10.22
CA LEU A 23 1.59 25.40 11.52
C LEU A 23 2.41 24.72 12.64
N TRP A 24 2.88 23.51 12.40
CA TRP A 24 3.69 22.77 13.36
C TRP A 24 5.01 23.48 13.65
N GLU A 25 5.70 23.99 12.63
CA GLU A 25 6.92 24.79 12.80
C GLU A 25 6.68 26.05 13.63
N LYS A 26 5.57 26.76 13.37
CA LYS A 26 5.16 27.93 14.17
C LYS A 26 4.90 27.55 15.62
N ARG A 27 4.21 26.43 15.87
CA ARG A 27 3.92 25.94 17.22
C ARG A 27 5.19 25.61 17.99
N VAL A 28 6.10 24.83 17.38
CA VAL A 28 7.40 24.46 17.97
C VAL A 28 8.23 25.70 18.29
N LYS A 29 8.21 26.74 17.43
CA LYS A 29 8.91 28.00 17.71
C LYS A 29 8.31 28.73 18.92
N LEU A 30 6.99 28.73 19.07
CA LEU A 30 6.31 29.31 20.22
C LEU A 30 6.57 28.52 21.50
N GLU A 31 6.57 27.19 21.46
CA GLU A 31 6.91 26.31 22.58
C GLU A 31 8.35 26.56 23.06
N LYS A 32 9.31 26.71 22.14
CA LYS A 32 10.69 27.09 22.48
C LYS A 32 10.77 28.46 23.16
N ASN A 33 10.00 29.44 22.70
CA ASN A 33 9.92 30.76 23.33
C ASN A 33 9.28 30.69 24.71
N LEU A 34 8.22 29.87 24.86
CA LEU A 34 7.55 29.62 26.13
C LEU A 34 8.52 29.01 27.15
N ALA A 35 9.31 28.01 26.75
CA ALA A 35 10.31 27.39 27.61
C ALA A 35 11.37 28.39 28.10
N LYS A 36 11.85 29.27 27.22
CA LYS A 36 12.77 30.35 27.59
C LYS A 36 12.16 31.31 28.62
N LEU A 37 10.92 31.74 28.40
CA LEU A 37 10.20 32.61 29.34
C LEU A 37 9.94 31.93 30.68
N PHE A 38 9.71 30.61 30.70
CA PHE A 38 9.60 29.86 31.95
C PHE A 38 10.92 29.81 32.73
N SER A 39 12.06 29.62 32.04
CA SER A 39 13.39 29.70 32.66
C SER A 39 13.62 31.09 33.27
N GLU A 40 13.35 32.15 32.50
CA GLU A 40 13.48 33.54 32.96
C GLU A 40 12.55 33.83 34.14
N TYR A 41 11.33 33.31 34.10
CA TYR A 41 10.35 33.41 35.19
C TYR A 41 10.86 32.77 36.49
N GLU A 42 11.38 31.54 36.44
CA GLU A 42 11.86 30.85 37.63
C GLU A 42 13.12 31.52 38.22
N GLU A 43 14.05 31.97 37.37
CA GLU A 43 15.23 32.72 37.81
C GLU A 43 14.84 34.02 38.55
N LEU A 44 13.91 34.80 37.97
CA LEU A 44 13.42 36.03 38.59
C LEU A 44 12.63 35.77 39.87
N ARG A 45 11.88 34.67 39.92
CA ARG A 45 11.07 34.28 41.08
C ARG A 45 11.93 33.92 42.28
N ILE A 46 13.06 33.23 42.08
CA ILE A 46 13.98 32.82 43.16
C ILE A 46 14.64 34.03 43.82
N HIS A 47 14.93 35.09 43.04
CA HIS A 47 15.66 36.27 43.51
C HIS A 47 14.78 37.50 43.80
N ILE A 48 13.47 37.31 43.91
CA ILE A 48 12.55 38.44 44.07
C ILE A 48 12.63 39.04 45.46
N SER A 49 13.02 40.30 45.50
CA SER A 49 13.12 41.10 46.73
C SER A 49 12.74 42.56 46.51
N SER A 50 12.53 42.98 45.25
CA SER A 50 12.19 44.35 44.88
C SER A 50 10.81 44.45 44.22
N ILE A 51 10.17 45.61 44.38
CA ILE A 51 8.92 45.96 43.70
C ILE A 51 9.08 45.88 42.17
N GLU A 52 10.23 46.28 41.65
CA GLU A 52 10.55 46.17 40.22
C GLU A 52 10.57 44.71 39.74
N GLY A 53 11.10 43.79 40.55
CA GLY A 53 11.06 42.35 40.27
C GLY A 53 9.64 41.83 40.13
N ILE A 54 8.73 42.25 41.01
CA ILE A 54 7.30 41.87 40.99
C ILE A 54 6.64 42.32 39.68
N TYR A 55 6.90 43.55 39.23
CA TYR A 55 6.38 44.05 37.94
C TYR A 55 6.94 43.25 36.75
N ARG A 56 8.22 42.90 36.76
CA ARG A 56 8.84 42.07 35.71
C ARG A 56 8.24 40.67 35.67
N LEU A 57 8.03 40.02 36.81
CA LEU A 57 7.36 38.72 36.87
C LEU A 57 5.94 38.77 36.30
N ARG A 58 5.18 39.83 36.64
CA ARG A 58 3.83 40.02 36.10
C ARG A 58 3.87 40.15 34.57
N ALA A 59 4.78 40.96 34.04
CA ALA A 59 4.93 41.11 32.60
C ALA A 59 5.32 39.79 31.90
N ILE A 60 6.19 38.98 32.50
CA ILE A 60 6.54 37.66 31.97
C ILE A 60 5.35 36.71 32.04
N THR A 61 4.58 36.75 33.13
CA THR A 61 3.36 35.94 33.29
C THR A 61 2.32 36.26 32.21
N GLU A 62 2.11 37.55 31.93
CA GLU A 62 1.24 38.00 30.84
C GLU A 62 1.73 37.49 29.48
N LYS A 63 3.05 37.59 29.20
CA LYS A 63 3.64 37.03 27.97
C LYS A 63 3.49 35.50 27.86
N ILE A 64 3.65 34.78 28.97
CA ILE A 64 3.45 33.32 29.02
C ILE A 64 2.01 32.98 28.67
N ASN A 65 1.04 33.68 29.25
CA ASN A 65 -0.38 33.46 28.97
C ASN A 65 -0.74 33.78 27.51
N ASP A 66 -0.20 34.87 26.96
CA ASP A 66 -0.40 35.23 25.55
C ASP A 66 0.15 34.16 24.60
N ILE A 67 1.34 33.61 24.89
CA ILE A 67 1.93 32.55 24.06
C ILE A 67 1.13 31.25 24.20
N LYS A 68 0.65 30.89 25.39
CA LYS A 68 -0.23 29.73 25.59
C LYS A 68 -1.52 29.85 24.78
N GLU A 69 -2.15 31.00 24.78
CA GLU A 69 -3.34 31.28 23.95
C GLU A 69 -3.03 31.13 22.45
N LYS A 70 -1.88 31.64 21.99
CA LYS A 70 -1.45 31.46 20.58
C LYS A 70 -1.19 30.01 20.22
N ILE A 71 -0.55 29.23 21.10
CA ILE A 71 -0.32 27.79 20.90
C ILE A 71 -1.66 27.06 20.80
N LYS A 72 -2.59 27.33 21.72
CA LYS A 72 -3.93 26.72 21.70
C LYS A 72 -4.69 26.99 20.39
N LYS A 73 -4.62 28.24 19.89
CA LYS A 73 -5.22 28.60 18.59
C LYS A 73 -4.58 27.83 17.43
N LEU A 74 -3.25 27.69 17.42
CA LEU A 74 -2.56 26.88 16.41
C LEU A 74 -2.96 25.41 16.48
N GLU A 75 -3.09 24.82 17.67
CA GLU A 75 -3.55 23.43 17.82
C GLU A 75 -5.00 23.22 17.33
N GLU A 76 -5.86 24.23 17.47
CA GLU A 76 -7.22 24.21 16.91
C GLU A 76 -7.18 24.28 15.37
N GLU A 77 -6.32 25.12 14.79
CA GLU A 77 -6.11 25.20 13.34
C GLU A 77 -5.52 23.92 12.76
N GLU A 78 -4.50 23.34 13.40
CA GLU A 78 -3.91 22.05 13.02
C GLU A 78 -4.95 20.93 13.01
N ARG A 79 -5.83 20.89 14.03
CA ARG A 79 -6.93 19.92 14.09
C ARG A 79 -7.91 20.08 12.93
N LYS A 80 -8.23 21.33 12.54
CA LYS A 80 -9.10 21.59 11.38
C LYS A 80 -8.44 21.11 10.09
N VAL A 81 -7.18 21.46 9.86
CA VAL A 81 -6.42 21.05 8.67
C VAL A 81 -6.28 19.52 8.59
N LEU A 82 -6.02 18.85 9.72
CA LEU A 82 -5.99 17.39 9.80
C LEU A 82 -7.35 16.76 9.43
N GLY A 83 -8.45 17.36 9.89
CA GLY A 83 -9.80 16.95 9.50
C GLY A 83 -10.01 17.05 7.98
N GLU A 84 -9.63 18.19 7.38
CA GLU A 84 -9.72 18.39 5.93
C GLU A 84 -8.88 17.39 5.13
N ILE A 85 -7.65 17.08 5.59
CA ILE A 85 -6.80 16.05 4.96
C ILE A 85 -7.50 14.69 5.00
N PHE A 86 -8.12 14.33 6.13
CA PHE A 86 -8.83 13.07 6.27
C PHE A 86 -10.02 12.97 5.32
N ASP A 87 -10.81 14.04 5.20
CA ASP A 87 -11.94 14.10 4.27
C ASP A 87 -11.48 13.98 2.81
N VAL A 88 -10.43 14.70 2.42
CA VAL A 88 -9.86 14.62 1.06
C VAL A 88 -9.37 13.20 0.76
N LYS A 89 -8.67 12.55 1.71
CA LYS A 89 -8.24 11.14 1.54
C LYS A 89 -9.41 10.19 1.37
N ARG A 90 -10.48 10.37 2.13
CA ARG A 90 -11.70 9.56 2.00
C ARG A 90 -12.31 9.72 0.61
N GLU A 91 -12.35 10.94 0.09
CA GLU A 91 -12.86 11.23 -1.26
C GLU A 91 -11.98 10.63 -2.36
N ILE A 92 -10.65 10.69 -2.23
CA ILE A 92 -9.71 10.04 -3.17
C ILE A 92 -9.98 8.54 -3.21
N ARG A 93 -10.08 7.89 -2.04
CA ARG A 93 -10.38 6.45 -1.95
C ARG A 93 -11.74 6.10 -2.57
N ALA A 94 -12.75 6.94 -2.37
CA ALA A 94 -14.05 6.74 -3.00
C ALA A 94 -13.98 6.81 -4.53
N LEU A 95 -13.17 7.72 -5.08
CA LEU A 95 -12.93 7.82 -6.52
C LEU A 95 -12.22 6.58 -7.06
N GLU A 96 -11.20 6.07 -6.37
CA GLU A 96 -10.48 4.84 -6.75
C GLU A 96 -11.43 3.65 -6.85
N ILE A 97 -12.31 3.47 -5.86
CA ILE A 97 -13.30 2.38 -5.87
C ILE A 97 -14.25 2.49 -7.07
N VAL A 98 -14.69 3.71 -7.40
CA VAL A 98 -15.58 3.95 -8.54
C VAL A 98 -14.86 3.68 -9.86
N GLU A 99 -13.60 4.07 -9.97
CA GLU A 99 -12.77 3.83 -11.14
C GLU A 99 -12.53 2.34 -11.37
N GLU A 100 -12.13 1.60 -10.33
CA GLU A 100 -11.98 0.14 -10.39
C GLU A 100 -13.28 -0.55 -10.80
N LYS A 101 -14.42 -0.10 -10.26
CA LYS A 101 -15.73 -0.68 -10.61
C LYS A 101 -16.04 -0.45 -12.09
N LYS A 102 -15.77 0.74 -12.61
CA LYS A 102 -15.97 1.10 -14.01
C LYS A 102 -15.07 0.26 -14.93
N GLU A 103 -13.80 0.07 -14.57
CA GLU A 103 -12.87 -0.77 -15.33
C GLU A 103 -13.35 -2.23 -15.38
N ARG A 104 -13.79 -2.79 -14.24
CA ARG A 104 -14.36 -4.14 -14.21
C ARG A 104 -15.61 -4.27 -15.09
N GLU A 105 -16.48 -3.26 -15.10
CA GLU A 105 -17.65 -3.26 -15.97
C GLU A 105 -17.27 -3.19 -17.46
N ASN A 106 -16.29 -2.36 -17.82
CA ASN A 106 -15.77 -2.29 -19.18
C ASN A 106 -15.17 -3.61 -19.63
N LEU A 107 -14.34 -4.24 -18.78
CA LEU A 107 -13.75 -5.55 -19.07
C LEU A 107 -14.84 -6.62 -19.28
N LYS A 108 -15.88 -6.63 -18.44
CA LYS A 108 -17.03 -7.54 -18.62
C LYS A 108 -17.74 -7.31 -19.96
N ARG A 109 -17.90 -6.06 -20.38
CA ARG A 109 -18.50 -5.73 -21.69
C ARG A 109 -17.60 -6.21 -22.84
N GLU A 110 -16.30 -5.96 -22.79
CA GLU A 110 -15.34 -6.42 -23.81
C GLU A 110 -15.33 -7.96 -23.92
N ILE A 111 -15.33 -8.66 -22.79
CA ILE A 111 -15.47 -10.12 -22.76
C ILE A 111 -16.81 -10.56 -23.37
N SER A 112 -17.91 -9.89 -23.03
CA SER A 112 -19.23 -10.21 -23.60
C SER A 112 -19.27 -10.00 -25.12
N LEU A 113 -18.69 -8.91 -25.62
CA LEU A 113 -18.62 -8.61 -27.05
C LEU A 113 -17.78 -9.64 -27.80
N SER A 114 -16.59 -9.98 -27.27
CA SER A 114 -15.74 -11.01 -27.89
C SER A 114 -16.39 -12.41 -27.89
N ILE A 115 -17.16 -12.76 -26.85
CA ILE A 115 -17.96 -14.01 -26.83
C ILE A 115 -19.06 -13.98 -27.90
N GLN A 116 -19.72 -12.84 -28.10
CA GLN A 116 -20.72 -12.67 -29.16
C GLN A 116 -20.10 -12.78 -30.55
N GLU A 117 -18.94 -12.17 -30.78
CA GLU A 117 -18.19 -12.27 -32.04
C GLU A 117 -17.77 -13.71 -32.34
N LEU A 118 -17.22 -14.43 -31.36
CA LEU A 118 -16.88 -15.85 -31.49
C LEU A 118 -18.11 -16.72 -31.81
N SER A 119 -19.24 -16.43 -31.15
CA SER A 119 -20.50 -17.13 -31.39
C SER A 119 -21.04 -16.87 -32.80
N PHE A 120 -20.95 -15.63 -33.27
CA PHE A 120 -21.34 -15.23 -34.62
C PHE A 120 -20.45 -15.89 -35.69
N ILE A 121 -19.12 -15.89 -35.50
CA ILE A 121 -18.18 -16.56 -36.41
C ILE A 121 -18.48 -18.07 -36.49
N ASN A 122 -18.79 -18.70 -35.36
CA ASN A 122 -19.15 -20.11 -35.32
C ASN A 122 -20.47 -20.40 -36.05
N LEU A 123 -21.48 -19.53 -35.92
CA LEU A 123 -22.72 -19.62 -36.69
C LEU A 123 -22.47 -19.44 -38.19
N LEU A 124 -21.63 -18.48 -38.58
CA LEU A 124 -21.27 -18.22 -39.98
C LEU A 124 -20.55 -19.43 -40.60
N LYS A 125 -19.62 -20.06 -39.88
CA LYS A 125 -18.96 -21.30 -40.34
C LYS A 125 -19.96 -22.44 -40.56
N LYS A 126 -20.94 -22.61 -39.66
CA LYS A 126 -21.99 -23.63 -39.83
C LYS A 126 -22.86 -23.34 -41.05
N ILE A 127 -23.32 -22.10 -41.21
CA ILE A 127 -24.10 -21.68 -42.38
C ILE A 127 -23.31 -21.86 -43.67
N LEU A 128 -22.03 -21.48 -43.68
CA LEU A 128 -21.14 -21.68 -44.83
C LEU A 128 -20.98 -23.17 -45.17
N SER A 129 -20.80 -24.04 -44.17
CA SER A 129 -20.72 -25.50 -44.40
C SER A 129 -22.01 -26.08 -44.98
N VAL A 130 -23.18 -25.60 -44.53
CA VAL A 130 -24.48 -26.00 -45.07
C VAL A 130 -24.65 -25.48 -46.49
N CYS A 131 -24.25 -24.25 -46.78
CA CYS A 131 -24.25 -23.68 -48.13
C CYS A 131 -23.32 -24.47 -49.06
N ILE A 132 -22.13 -24.87 -48.60
CA ILE A 132 -21.20 -25.70 -49.38
C ILE A 132 -21.81 -27.09 -49.66
N LEU A 133 -22.56 -27.69 -48.72
CA LEU A 133 -23.26 -28.95 -48.95
C LEU A 133 -24.45 -28.80 -49.90
N PHE A 134 -25.16 -27.67 -49.87
CA PHE A 134 -26.29 -27.38 -50.75
C PHE A 134 -25.85 -27.04 -52.19
N PHE A 135 -24.75 -26.30 -52.36
CA PHE A 135 -24.17 -25.97 -53.67
C PHE A 135 -23.22 -27.05 -54.20
N GLY A 136 -22.72 -27.95 -53.35
CA GLY A 136 -21.82 -29.05 -53.73
C GLY A 136 -22.47 -30.17 -54.56
N PHE A 137 -23.79 -30.14 -54.76
CA PHE A 137 -24.50 -31.07 -55.66
C PHE A 137 -24.55 -30.59 -57.12
N THR A 138 -24.10 -29.39 -57.43
CA THR A 138 -23.96 -28.93 -58.82
C THR A 138 -22.61 -28.24 -58.99
N PHE A 139 -21.74 -28.89 -59.76
CA PHE A 139 -20.45 -28.46 -60.33
C PHE A 139 -19.27 -29.34 -59.92
N SER A 140 -18.76 -30.05 -60.92
CA SER A 140 -17.51 -30.80 -60.92
C SER A 140 -16.32 -29.93 -60.52
N GLU A 141 -15.26 -30.56 -60.01
CA GLU A 141 -14.00 -29.91 -59.61
C GLU A 141 -13.44 -29.02 -60.73
N SER A 142 -13.73 -27.72 -60.67
CA SER A 142 -13.19 -26.74 -61.62
C SER A 142 -11.84 -26.21 -61.13
N ALA A 143 -11.02 -25.70 -62.06
CA ALA A 143 -9.70 -25.12 -61.79
C ALA A 143 -9.70 -24.03 -60.69
N VAL A 144 -10.84 -23.38 -60.47
CA VAL A 144 -11.07 -22.37 -59.43
C VAL A 144 -11.00 -22.98 -58.01
N GLN A 145 -11.45 -24.22 -57.84
CA GLN A 145 -11.40 -24.92 -56.55
C GLN A 145 -9.95 -25.28 -56.15
N LYS A 146 -9.09 -25.53 -57.16
CA LYS A 146 -7.66 -25.83 -56.99
C LYS A 146 -6.85 -24.58 -56.63
N SER A 147 -7.17 -23.41 -57.20
CA SER A 147 -6.57 -22.14 -56.81
C SER A 147 -7.03 -21.68 -55.42
N ILE A 148 -8.33 -21.84 -55.11
CA ILE A 148 -8.86 -21.53 -53.77
C ILE A 148 -8.22 -22.43 -52.69
N LYS A 149 -8.01 -23.73 -52.95
CA LYS A 149 -7.29 -24.62 -52.03
C LYS A 149 -5.86 -24.15 -51.76
N LYS A 150 -5.12 -23.75 -52.80
CA LYS A 150 -3.75 -23.24 -52.66
C LYS A 150 -3.69 -21.92 -51.88
N ASP A 151 -4.62 -20.99 -52.14
CA ASP A 151 -4.68 -19.73 -51.40
C ASP A 151 -5.11 -19.95 -49.94
N LEU A 152 -6.00 -20.91 -49.68
CA LEU A 152 -6.39 -21.29 -48.32
C LEU A 152 -5.21 -21.93 -47.56
N GLU A 153 -4.46 -22.85 -48.19
CA GLU A 153 -3.26 -23.47 -47.61
C GLU A 153 -2.18 -22.42 -47.31
N ASN A 154 -1.94 -21.48 -48.22
CA ASN A 154 -0.98 -20.40 -48.00
C ASN A 154 -1.38 -19.47 -46.86
N ASN A 155 -2.68 -19.13 -46.76
CA ASN A 155 -3.19 -18.33 -45.65
C ASN A 155 -3.16 -19.09 -44.32
N LEU A 156 -3.48 -20.39 -44.32
CA LEU A 156 -3.35 -21.27 -43.15
C LEU A 156 -1.90 -21.35 -42.66
N VAL A 157 -0.93 -21.47 -43.56
CA VAL A 157 0.50 -21.49 -43.20
C VAL A 157 0.93 -20.14 -42.61
N LYS A 158 0.41 -19.03 -43.15
CA LYS A 158 0.68 -17.67 -42.65
C LYS A 158 0.08 -17.45 -41.26
N ASP A 159 -1.17 -17.85 -41.06
CA ASP A 159 -1.88 -17.76 -39.78
C ASP A 159 -1.22 -18.66 -38.73
N TYR A 160 -0.79 -19.86 -39.12
CA TYR A 160 -0.06 -20.78 -38.25
C TYR A 160 1.27 -20.18 -37.78
N LYS A 161 2.05 -19.57 -38.70
CA LYS A 161 3.28 -18.84 -38.34
C LYS A 161 3.00 -17.65 -37.42
N MET A 162 1.94 -16.89 -37.67
CA MET A 162 1.56 -15.76 -36.82
C MET A 162 1.18 -16.21 -35.42
N LEU A 163 0.40 -17.28 -35.29
CA LEU A 163 0.04 -17.90 -34.02
C LEU A 163 1.27 -18.41 -33.28
N LEU A 164 2.21 -19.07 -33.98
CA LEU A 164 3.46 -19.54 -33.39
C LEU A 164 4.27 -18.40 -32.79
N ASN A 165 4.44 -17.29 -33.52
CA ASN A 165 5.11 -16.09 -33.03
C ASN A 165 4.41 -15.47 -31.81
N ILE A 166 3.07 -15.47 -31.78
CA ILE A 166 2.30 -14.97 -30.63
C ILE A 166 2.51 -15.86 -29.41
N ILE A 167 2.49 -17.20 -29.59
CA ILE A 167 2.71 -18.18 -28.53
C ILE A 167 4.13 -18.05 -27.98
N GLU A 168 5.14 -17.94 -28.84
CA GLU A 168 6.54 -17.75 -28.43
C GLU A 168 6.73 -16.46 -27.64
N ARG A 169 6.13 -15.35 -28.09
CA ARG A 169 6.16 -14.08 -27.36
C ARG A 169 5.49 -14.19 -25.99
N LYS A 170 4.29 -14.78 -25.92
CA LYS A 170 3.60 -15.00 -24.63
C LYS A 170 4.38 -15.93 -23.72
N LEU A 171 5.02 -16.97 -24.23
CA LEU A 171 5.88 -17.85 -23.43
C LEU A 171 7.10 -17.11 -22.87
N LYS A 172 7.66 -16.16 -23.63
CA LYS A 172 8.75 -15.30 -23.17
C LYS A 172 8.27 -14.35 -22.06
N GLU A 173 7.15 -13.65 -22.28
CA GLU A 173 6.53 -12.77 -21.27
C GLU A 173 6.21 -13.54 -19.97
N LEU A 174 5.64 -14.74 -20.09
CA LEU A 174 5.27 -15.58 -18.95
C LEU A 174 6.51 -16.13 -18.21
N LYS A 175 7.62 -16.39 -18.92
CA LYS A 175 8.91 -16.72 -18.29
C LYS A 175 9.49 -15.51 -17.54
N GLU A 176 9.49 -14.33 -18.16
CA GLU A 176 9.97 -13.09 -17.52
C GLU A 176 9.13 -12.73 -16.29
N GLU A 177 7.80 -12.87 -16.37
CA GLU A 177 6.89 -12.64 -15.26
C GLU A 177 7.07 -13.69 -14.16
N ARG A 178 7.32 -14.96 -14.51
CA ARG A 178 7.68 -16.00 -13.52
C ARG A 178 9.00 -15.72 -12.83
N GLU A 179 10.01 -15.25 -13.54
CA GLU A 179 11.30 -14.87 -12.93
C GLU A 179 11.14 -13.62 -12.05
N ARG A 180 10.32 -12.64 -12.45
CA ARG A 180 9.93 -11.50 -11.57
C ARG A 180 9.18 -11.97 -10.33
N LEU A 181 8.22 -12.88 -10.48
CA LEU A 181 7.46 -13.45 -9.37
C LEU A 181 8.34 -14.32 -8.46
N LYS A 182 9.35 -15.02 -8.98
CA LYS A 182 10.35 -15.72 -8.16
C LYS A 182 11.25 -14.75 -7.40
N ALA A 183 11.68 -13.65 -8.02
CA ALA A 183 12.44 -12.60 -7.36
C ALA A 183 11.62 -11.88 -6.27
N LEU A 184 10.30 -11.75 -6.45
CA LEU A 184 9.38 -11.28 -5.41
C LEU A 184 9.09 -12.35 -4.34
N LYS A 185 9.05 -13.63 -4.72
CA LYS A 185 8.80 -14.76 -3.81
C LYS A 185 10.01 -15.21 -3.00
N SER A 186 11.24 -14.86 -3.36
CA SER A 186 12.42 -15.11 -2.50
C SER A 186 12.32 -14.40 -1.14
N GLU A 187 11.37 -13.48 -0.98
CA GLU A 187 11.04 -12.84 0.29
C GLU A 187 9.85 -13.49 1.04
N ALA A 188 8.96 -14.21 0.35
CA ALA A 188 7.83 -14.90 0.98
C ALA A 188 8.28 -16.18 1.71
N LEU A 189 7.53 -16.60 2.73
CA LEU A 189 7.75 -17.86 3.42
C LEU A 189 7.33 -19.01 2.49
N SER A 190 8.04 -20.13 2.50
CA SER A 190 7.55 -21.37 1.89
C SER A 190 6.30 -21.88 2.62
N GLU A 191 5.46 -22.68 1.97
CA GLU A 191 4.25 -23.25 2.60
C GLU A 191 4.56 -24.06 3.87
N GLU A 192 5.73 -24.70 3.93
CA GLU A 192 6.19 -25.42 5.13
C GLU A 192 6.55 -24.46 6.27
N GLU A 193 7.23 -23.36 5.95
CA GLU A 193 7.55 -22.32 6.92
C GLU A 193 6.29 -21.61 7.42
N GLU A 194 5.31 -21.37 6.56
CA GLU A 194 4.03 -20.76 6.95
C GLU A 194 3.24 -21.67 7.91
N LYS A 195 3.19 -22.97 7.64
CA LYS A 195 2.60 -23.95 8.57
C LYS A 195 3.35 -24.03 9.90
N LYS A 196 4.69 -23.90 9.89
CA LYS A 196 5.50 -23.83 11.11
C LYS A 196 5.19 -22.57 11.92
N VAL A 197 5.13 -21.41 11.26
CA VAL A 197 4.77 -20.13 11.90
C VAL A 197 3.38 -20.21 12.53
N GLU A 198 2.39 -20.77 11.83
CA GLU A 198 1.02 -20.87 12.38
C GLU A 198 0.93 -21.79 13.61
N LYS A 199 1.66 -22.92 13.62
CA LYS A 199 1.75 -23.80 14.79
C LYS A 199 2.42 -23.10 15.98
N ILE A 200 3.49 -22.36 15.72
CA ILE A 200 4.24 -21.63 16.75
C ILE A 200 3.38 -20.49 17.33
N VAL A 201 2.68 -19.71 16.49
CA VAL A 201 1.77 -18.64 16.95
C VAL A 201 0.64 -19.21 17.82
N LYS A 202 0.07 -20.36 17.46
CA LYS A 202 -0.97 -21.03 18.27
C LYS A 202 -0.45 -21.54 19.61
N ALA A 203 0.77 -22.07 19.65
CA ALA A 203 1.41 -22.52 20.89
C ALA A 203 1.75 -21.33 21.82
N ILE A 204 2.33 -20.27 21.25
CA ILE A 204 2.75 -19.08 21.98
C ILE A 204 1.56 -18.27 22.52
N GLY A 205 0.42 -18.27 21.81
CA GLY A 205 -0.78 -17.54 22.22
C GLY A 205 -1.23 -17.81 23.66
N LYS A 206 -0.95 -18.99 24.22
CA LYS A 206 -1.45 -19.46 25.52
C LYS A 206 -0.45 -19.42 26.70
N ALA A 207 0.85 -19.27 26.43
CA ALA A 207 1.89 -19.28 27.48
C ALA A 207 2.32 -17.85 27.94
N PRO A 208 2.97 -17.69 29.11
CA PRO A 208 3.55 -16.41 29.57
C PRO A 208 4.74 -15.96 28.70
N GLY A 209 4.96 -14.65 28.56
CA GLY A 209 6.02 -14.10 27.70
C GLY A 209 7.44 -14.55 28.07
N ASP A 210 7.72 -14.68 29.36
CA ASP A 210 9.05 -14.99 29.91
C ASP A 210 9.52 -16.42 29.55
N GLU A 211 8.59 -17.37 29.45
CA GLU A 211 8.88 -18.76 29.06
C GLU A 211 9.07 -18.91 27.54
N ILE A 212 8.55 -17.96 26.76
CA ILE A 212 8.49 -18.02 25.30
C ILE A 212 9.66 -17.28 24.65
N ALA A 213 10.18 -16.23 25.29
CA ALA A 213 11.33 -15.47 24.80
C ALA A 213 12.51 -16.36 24.35
N PRO A 214 13.00 -17.33 25.15
CA PRO A 214 14.08 -18.22 24.72
C PRO A 214 13.67 -19.16 23.56
N MET A 215 12.39 -19.50 23.45
CA MET A 215 11.89 -20.35 22.35
C MET A 215 11.87 -19.59 21.02
N VAL A 216 11.51 -18.30 21.05
CA VAL A 216 11.52 -17.41 19.87
C VAL A 216 12.95 -17.03 19.49
N GLU A 217 13.84 -16.87 20.46
CA GLU A 217 15.27 -16.54 20.23
C GLU A 217 16.01 -17.61 19.42
N ASN A 218 15.64 -18.88 19.61
CA ASN A 218 16.21 -20.03 18.90
C ASN A 218 15.68 -20.18 17.46
N LEU A 219 14.70 -19.37 17.04
CA LEU A 219 14.20 -19.41 15.66
C LEU A 219 15.08 -18.58 14.72
N PRO A 220 15.14 -18.94 13.42
CA PRO A 220 15.72 -18.07 12.40
C PRO A 220 15.10 -16.67 12.45
N PRO A 221 15.88 -15.58 12.33
CA PRO A 221 15.37 -14.21 12.49
C PRO A 221 14.15 -13.88 11.63
N LYS A 222 14.12 -14.41 10.39
CA LYS A 222 12.99 -14.27 9.46
C LYS A 222 11.71 -14.91 10.00
N LEU A 223 11.80 -16.09 10.61
CA LEU A 223 10.65 -16.80 11.18
C LEU A 223 10.19 -16.18 12.50
N ALA A 224 11.14 -15.75 13.34
CA ALA A 224 10.84 -15.05 14.58
C ALA A 224 10.09 -13.73 14.31
N ALA A 225 10.51 -12.95 13.32
CA ALA A 225 9.83 -11.73 12.90
C ALA A 225 8.38 -12.00 12.48
N GLU A 226 8.14 -13.06 11.71
CA GLU A 226 6.80 -13.43 11.24
C GLU A 226 5.88 -13.93 12.35
N VAL A 227 6.43 -14.65 13.33
CA VAL A 227 5.69 -15.04 14.53
C VAL A 227 5.28 -13.79 15.32
N LEU A 228 6.22 -12.87 15.57
CA LEU A 228 5.95 -11.64 16.34
C LEU A 228 4.93 -10.73 15.66
N LEU A 229 4.98 -10.60 14.33
CA LEU A 229 4.01 -9.82 13.55
C LEU A 229 2.58 -10.36 13.62
N ARG A 230 2.41 -11.66 13.89
CA ARG A 230 1.10 -12.32 14.01
C ARG A 230 0.58 -12.37 15.46
N LEU A 231 1.35 -11.88 16.43
CA LEU A 231 0.96 -11.78 17.84
C LEU A 231 0.37 -10.40 18.17
N LYS A 232 -0.31 -10.29 19.31
CA LYS A 232 -0.76 -8.98 19.84
C LYS A 232 0.45 -8.14 20.26
N GLU A 233 0.43 -6.84 19.98
CA GLU A 233 1.53 -5.88 20.21
C GLU A 233 2.15 -6.00 21.61
N ARG A 234 1.32 -6.02 22.66
CA ARG A 234 1.78 -6.15 24.05
C ARG A 234 2.60 -7.43 24.30
N LYS A 235 2.14 -8.55 23.76
CA LYS A 235 2.80 -9.86 23.93
C LYS A 235 4.08 -9.97 23.10
N ALA A 236 4.09 -9.37 21.91
CA ALA A 236 5.31 -9.24 21.12
C ALA A 236 6.36 -8.36 21.82
N GLY A 237 5.92 -7.26 22.46
CA GLY A 237 6.77 -6.39 23.27
C GLY A 237 7.35 -7.11 24.49
N GLU A 238 6.53 -7.86 25.23
CA GLU A 238 6.97 -8.69 26.37
C GLU A 238 8.01 -9.75 25.94
N ILE A 239 7.81 -10.40 24.79
CA ILE A 239 8.78 -11.37 24.25
C ILE A 239 10.10 -10.69 23.87
N LEU A 240 10.06 -9.53 23.22
CA LEU A 240 11.26 -8.78 22.84
C LEU A 240 12.02 -8.23 24.05
N ALA A 241 11.30 -7.79 25.10
CA ALA A 241 11.89 -7.26 26.33
C ALA A 241 12.64 -8.33 27.14
N ASN A 242 12.22 -9.59 27.04
CA ASN A 242 12.80 -10.72 27.77
C ASN A 242 13.81 -11.55 26.95
N MET A 243 14.15 -11.12 25.73
CA MET A 243 15.09 -11.79 24.84
C MET A 243 16.49 -11.18 24.93
N ASN A 244 17.51 -11.90 24.45
CA ASN A 244 18.82 -11.32 24.21
C ASN A 244 18.74 -10.06 23.30
N PRO A 245 19.33 -8.91 23.72
CA PRO A 245 19.24 -7.65 22.98
C PRO A 245 19.81 -7.69 21.55
N GLN A 246 20.88 -8.45 21.32
CA GLN A 246 21.49 -8.58 20.00
C GLN A 246 20.54 -9.32 19.03
N LYS A 247 19.91 -10.40 19.50
CA LYS A 247 18.92 -11.16 18.72
C LYS A 247 17.64 -10.38 18.49
N ALA A 248 17.15 -9.67 19.51
CA ALA A 248 16.00 -8.79 19.38
C ALA A 248 16.24 -7.71 18.31
N SER A 249 17.44 -7.11 18.27
CA SER A 249 17.81 -6.12 17.25
C SER A 249 17.78 -6.69 15.83
N GLU A 250 18.31 -7.91 15.62
CA GLU A 250 18.26 -8.59 14.32
C GLU A 250 16.82 -8.82 13.85
N ILE A 251 15.95 -9.29 14.75
CA ILE A 251 14.54 -9.58 14.46
C ILE A 251 13.78 -8.28 14.15
N VAL A 252 14.01 -7.22 14.94
CA VAL A 252 13.39 -5.91 14.73
C VAL A 252 13.80 -5.31 13.39
N LYS A 253 15.06 -5.44 12.96
CA LYS A 253 15.48 -5.01 11.61
C LYS A 253 14.67 -5.69 10.50
N TYR A 254 14.38 -6.98 10.65
CA TYR A 254 13.53 -7.72 9.71
C TYR A 254 12.06 -7.28 9.76
N ILE A 255 11.52 -6.97 10.94
CA ILE A 255 10.16 -6.46 11.10
C ILE A 255 10.03 -5.08 10.42
N LEU A 256 10.99 -4.20 10.64
CA LEU A 256 11.00 -2.84 10.09
C LEU A 256 11.17 -2.83 8.57
N SER A 257 11.96 -3.75 8.00
CA SER A 257 12.10 -3.85 6.55
C SER A 257 10.84 -4.36 5.85
N ARG A 258 10.02 -5.17 6.53
CA ARG A 258 8.80 -5.78 5.97
C ARG A 258 7.52 -4.99 6.27
N ASN A 259 7.50 -4.19 7.34
CA ASN A 259 6.31 -3.44 7.76
C ASN A 259 6.65 -1.96 8.06
N PRO A 260 6.71 -1.10 7.02
CA PRO A 260 7.02 0.33 7.19
C PRO A 260 5.97 1.10 8.00
N GLU A 261 4.74 0.58 8.12
CA GLU A 261 3.69 1.16 8.98
C GLU A 261 4.01 0.95 10.47
N PHE A 262 4.54 -0.22 10.84
CA PHE A 262 4.98 -0.51 12.20
C PHE A 262 6.19 0.35 12.60
N ALA A 263 7.12 0.57 11.66
CA ALA A 263 8.26 1.48 11.84
C ALA A 263 7.81 2.91 12.16
N ARG A 264 6.79 3.42 11.43
CA ARG A 264 6.21 4.76 11.66
C ARG A 264 5.49 4.87 13.01
N LYS A 265 4.86 3.79 13.48
CA LYS A 265 4.13 3.75 14.75
C LYS A 265 5.08 3.82 15.95
N ILE A 266 6.22 3.13 15.90
CA ILE A 266 7.24 3.16 16.97
C ILE A 266 7.97 4.51 17.02
N SER A 267 8.28 5.12 15.86
CA SER A 267 8.92 6.44 15.83
C SER A 267 8.00 7.55 16.35
N SER A 268 6.68 7.38 16.28
CA SER A 268 5.70 8.36 16.80
C SER A 268 5.44 8.29 18.31
N THR A 269 5.97 7.28 19.00
CA THR A 269 5.81 7.07 20.46
C THR A 269 7.09 7.33 21.26
N SER A 270 8.14 7.83 20.59
CA SER A 270 9.44 8.13 21.20
C SER A 270 9.72 9.64 21.36
N ASP A 271 8.71 10.48 21.10
CA ASP A 271 8.66 11.92 21.39
C ASP A 271 7.67 12.16 22.53
#